data_AF-D3DBE7-F1
#
_entry.id   AF-D3DBE7-F1
#
_cell.length_a   1.000
_cell.length_b   1.000
_cell.length_c   1.000
_cell.angle_alpha   90.00
_cell.angle_beta   90.00
_cell.angle_gamma   90.00
#
_symmetry.space_group_name_H-M   'P 1'
#
loop_
_entity.id
_entity.type
_entity.pdbx_description
1 polymer ?
#
loop_
_entity_poly.entity_id
_entity_poly.type
_entity_poly.pdbx_seq_one_letter_code
_entity_poly.pdbx_strand_id
1 'polypeptide(L)'
;MDSEELAARLATDGWELVDDAELADAVLVNTCGFVDVAKKDSIDALLAADALREPAGATTSGERGGHGPGGPGPGAGGPRAVVAVGCLAERYGQELAESLPEADAVLGFDAYPQISAHLEAVLAGAAPASHTPRDRRTLLPITPVERAGVSGAPHAPHLPGHIQLPTTQRAADTQRAAGTLAAGTGSRPSEPSAGVLAGGVGRRRLTEGPVVPLKLSSGCDRRCAFCAIPSFRGSHVSRPPEQVLAEAEWLATQGARELVLVSENSTSYGKDLGDLRALEKLLPRLAEVPGIIRVRTV
;
A
#
# COMPACT_ATOMS: atom_id res chain seq x y z
N MET A 1 -1.84 -3.44 4.89
CA MET A 1 -2.94 -2.54 4.46
C MET A 1 -2.46 -1.69 3.31
N ASP A 2 -3.36 -1.17 2.47
CA ASP A 2 -2.99 -0.49 1.22
C ASP A 2 -2.10 0.76 1.48
N SER A 3 -2.39 1.58 2.50
CA SER A 3 -1.51 2.72 2.86
C SER A 3 -0.11 2.30 3.32
N GLU A 4 -0.04 1.23 4.12
CA GLU A 4 1.24 0.71 4.63
C GLU A 4 2.07 0.00 3.56
N GLU A 5 1.43 -0.51 2.51
CA GLU A 5 2.10 -0.98 1.30
C GLU A 5 2.68 0.20 0.49
N LEU A 6 1.88 1.24 0.25
CA LEU A 6 2.33 2.46 -0.43
C LEU A 6 3.53 3.09 0.31
N ALA A 7 3.43 3.21 1.63
CA ALA A 7 4.50 3.72 2.48
C ALA A 7 5.79 2.89 2.35
N ALA A 8 5.68 1.56 2.29
CA ALA A 8 6.84 0.68 2.10
C ALA A 8 7.49 0.87 0.73
N ARG A 9 6.69 1.04 -0.33
CA ARG A 9 7.18 1.29 -1.69
C ARG A 9 7.95 2.59 -1.76
N LEU A 10 7.33 3.68 -1.27
CA LEU A 10 7.95 5.01 -1.22
C LEU A 10 9.28 4.97 -0.44
N ALA A 11 9.28 4.38 0.75
CA ALA A 11 10.51 4.24 1.55
C ALA A 11 11.59 3.40 0.84
N THR A 12 11.20 2.36 0.09
CA THR A 12 12.13 1.54 -0.70
C THR A 12 12.76 2.34 -1.84
N ASP A 13 12.00 3.26 -2.43
CA ASP A 13 12.45 4.11 -3.53
C ASP A 13 13.18 5.38 -3.02
N GLY A 14 13.45 5.47 -1.72
CA GLY A 14 14.27 6.54 -1.12
C GLY A 14 13.48 7.75 -0.60
N TRP A 15 12.15 7.67 -0.56
CA TRP A 15 11.34 8.73 0.05
C TRP A 15 11.40 8.68 1.57
N GLU A 16 11.51 9.84 2.20
CA GLU A 16 11.36 9.99 3.64
C GLU A 16 9.88 10.12 4.00
N LEU A 17 9.42 9.32 4.96
CA LEU A 17 8.07 9.42 5.51
C LEU A 17 8.13 10.31 6.75
N VAL A 18 7.35 11.39 6.75
CA VAL A 18 7.26 12.33 7.86
C VAL A 18 5.89 12.23 8.54
N ASP A 19 5.85 12.44 9.85
CA ASP A 19 4.62 12.42 10.64
C ASP A 19 3.84 13.76 10.56
N ASP A 20 4.53 14.83 10.15
CA ASP A 20 3.97 16.17 10.02
C ASP A 20 3.81 16.54 8.55
N ALA A 21 2.58 16.80 8.14
CA ALA A 21 2.25 17.18 6.76
C ALA A 21 2.82 18.55 6.37
N GLU A 22 3.11 19.44 7.33
CA GLU A 22 3.73 20.75 7.06
C GLU A 22 5.19 20.62 6.60
N LEU A 23 5.85 19.50 6.95
CA LEU A 23 7.23 19.20 6.55
C LEU A 23 7.33 18.35 5.28
N ALA A 24 6.20 17.86 4.78
CA ALA A 24 6.16 16.96 3.64
C ALA A 24 6.31 17.72 2.32
N ASP A 25 7.07 17.17 1.37
CA ASP A 25 7.06 17.68 -0.02
C ASP A 25 5.75 17.34 -0.74
N ALA A 26 5.21 16.16 -0.45
CA ALA A 26 3.98 15.65 -1.04
C ALA A 26 3.14 14.92 0.03
N VAL A 27 1.83 15.14 0.00
CA VAL A 27 0.86 14.45 0.87
C VAL A 27 0.00 13.53 0.03
N LEU A 28 -0.05 12.24 0.40
CA LEU A 28 -0.95 11.25 -0.21
C LEU A 28 -2.11 10.97 0.71
N VAL A 29 -3.33 11.24 0.24
CA VAL A 29 -4.55 10.94 0.98
C VAL A 29 -5.16 9.66 0.44
N ASN A 30 -5.17 8.59 1.25
CA ASN A 30 -5.88 7.36 0.91
C ASN A 30 -7.37 7.48 1.23
N THR A 31 -8.15 7.59 0.17
CA THR A 31 -9.58 7.93 0.20
C THR A 31 -10.50 6.71 0.28
N CYS A 32 -11.60 6.84 1.01
CA CYS A 32 -12.70 5.88 1.00
C CYS A 32 -13.69 6.22 -0.12
N GLY A 33 -14.12 5.22 -0.89
CA GLY A 33 -15.03 5.39 -2.02
C GLY A 33 -16.44 4.83 -1.80
N PHE A 34 -16.77 4.37 -0.59
CA PHE A 34 -17.99 3.59 -0.35
C PHE A 34 -18.97 4.26 0.62
N VAL A 35 -18.59 4.47 1.89
CA VAL A 35 -19.45 5.04 2.92
C VAL A 35 -19.49 6.56 2.77
N ASP A 36 -20.67 7.17 2.69
CA ASP A 36 -20.80 8.61 2.38
C ASP A 36 -20.12 9.53 3.40
N VAL A 37 -20.22 9.21 4.70
CA VAL A 37 -19.47 9.92 5.75
C VAL A 37 -17.97 9.81 5.50
N ALA A 38 -17.45 8.61 5.24
CA ALA A 38 -16.03 8.41 4.98
C ALA A 38 -15.55 9.05 3.66
N LYS A 39 -16.41 9.17 2.64
CA LYS A 39 -16.10 9.93 1.42
C LYS A 39 -15.93 11.41 1.74
N LYS A 40 -16.86 11.97 2.53
CA LYS A 40 -16.77 13.35 3.01
C LYS A 40 -15.48 13.57 3.79
N ASP A 41 -15.18 12.70 4.76
CA ASP A 41 -13.95 12.78 5.55
C ASP A 41 -12.68 12.72 4.66
N SER A 42 -12.72 11.92 3.58
CA SER A 42 -11.61 11.82 2.61
C SER A 42 -11.42 13.10 1.80
N ILE A 43 -12.51 13.76 1.40
CA ILE A 43 -12.48 15.06 0.70
C ILE A 43 -12.00 16.15 1.65
N ASP A 44 -12.55 16.20 2.86
CA ASP A 44 -12.17 17.18 3.88
C ASP A 44 -10.66 17.03 4.22
N ALA A 45 -10.12 15.80 4.24
CA ALA A 45 -8.68 15.56 4.42
C ALA A 45 -7.81 16.05 3.24
N LEU A 46 -8.28 15.92 1.99
CA LEU A 46 -7.59 16.47 0.82
C LEU A 46 -7.54 18.00 0.88
N LEU A 47 -8.66 18.64 1.21
CA LEU A 47 -8.74 20.10 1.36
C LEU A 47 -7.88 20.60 2.53
N ALA A 48 -7.84 19.86 3.64
CA ALA A 48 -6.99 20.19 4.78
C ALA A 48 -5.49 20.11 4.41
N ALA A 49 -5.09 19.13 3.61
CA ALA A 49 -3.71 19.02 3.13
C ALA A 49 -3.34 20.16 2.17
N ASP A 50 -4.26 20.54 1.26
CA ASP A 50 -4.06 21.67 0.35
C ASP A 50 -3.94 23.00 1.11
N ALA A 51 -4.74 23.19 2.17
CA ALA A 51 -4.70 24.39 3.00
C ALA A 51 -3.37 24.62 3.75
N LEU A 52 -2.50 23.60 3.85
CA LEU A 52 -1.15 23.72 4.43
C LEU A 52 -0.14 24.34 3.45
N ARG A 53 -0.51 24.53 2.18
CA ARG A 53 0.36 25.14 1.17
C ARG A 53 0.66 26.59 1.53
N GLU A 54 1.94 26.95 1.51
CA GLU A 54 2.30 28.36 1.55
C GLU A 54 1.75 29.07 0.30
N PRO A 55 1.11 30.25 0.45
CA PRO A 55 0.64 31.02 -0.69
C PRO A 55 1.83 31.38 -1.60
N ALA A 56 1.67 31.09 -2.89
CA ALA A 56 2.65 31.39 -3.94
C ALA A 56 2.96 32.90 -3.99
N GLY A 57 3.94 33.35 -3.18
CA GLY A 57 4.25 34.77 -3.02
C GLY A 57 5.01 35.14 -1.74
N ALA A 58 5.04 34.29 -0.71
CA ALA A 58 5.80 34.55 0.53
C ALA A 58 7.30 34.22 0.43
N THR A 59 7.94 34.54 -0.71
CA THR A 59 9.42 34.60 -0.73
C THR A 59 9.83 35.96 -0.19
N THR A 60 10.00 36.05 1.13
CA THR A 60 10.71 37.18 1.71
C THR A 60 12.14 37.18 1.16
N SER A 61 12.52 38.33 0.63
CA SER A 61 13.87 38.67 0.21
C SER A 61 14.86 38.45 1.36
N GLY A 62 15.52 37.30 1.37
CA GLY A 62 16.60 36.96 2.28
C GLY A 62 17.58 36.03 1.59
N GLU A 63 18.64 36.61 1.04
CA GLU A 63 19.95 35.99 0.73
C GLU A 63 19.95 34.52 0.30
N ARG A 64 19.97 34.28 -1.03
CA ARG A 64 20.46 33.01 -1.59
C ARG A 64 21.98 32.91 -1.35
N GLY A 65 22.36 32.43 -0.16
CA GLY A 65 23.69 31.94 0.14
C GLY A 65 24.05 30.73 -0.74
N GLY A 66 25.33 30.62 -1.12
CA GLY A 66 25.85 29.74 -2.16
C GLY A 66 25.51 28.24 -2.04
N HIS A 67 25.36 27.61 -3.20
CA HIS A 67 25.07 26.19 -3.37
C HIS A 67 26.36 25.36 -3.26
N GLY A 68 26.53 24.65 -2.15
CA GLY A 68 27.47 23.52 -2.04
C GLY A 68 26.80 22.20 -2.43
N PRO A 69 27.56 21.10 -2.65
CA PRO A 69 27.01 19.83 -3.07
C PRO A 69 26.36 19.11 -1.88
N GLY A 70 25.06 19.37 -1.69
CA GLY A 70 24.17 18.74 -0.72
C GLY A 70 22.77 19.28 -1.01
N GLY A 71 21.84 18.41 -1.43
CA GLY A 71 20.52 18.78 -1.91
C GLY A 71 19.69 19.60 -0.89
N PRO A 72 18.56 20.17 -1.33
CA PRO A 72 17.74 21.03 -0.47
C PRO A 72 17.29 20.23 0.77
N GLY A 73 17.56 20.78 1.96
CA GLY A 73 17.01 20.26 3.21
C GLY A 73 15.47 20.40 3.25
N PRO A 74 14.80 19.74 4.21
CA PRO A 74 13.34 19.70 4.29
C PRO A 74 12.73 21.10 4.37
N GLY A 75 11.70 21.30 3.54
CA GLY A 75 11.12 22.59 3.17
C GLY A 75 10.33 23.26 4.29
N ALA A 76 10.64 24.52 4.54
CA ALA A 76 9.95 25.37 5.52
C ALA A 76 8.67 26.00 4.94
N GLY A 77 7.84 25.26 4.18
CA GLY A 77 6.74 25.88 3.42
C GLY A 77 5.56 25.00 3.01
N GLY A 78 5.26 23.94 3.76
CA GLY A 78 4.11 23.09 3.49
C GLY A 78 4.22 22.22 2.22
N PRO A 79 3.21 21.39 1.95
CA PRO A 79 3.26 20.41 0.87
C PRO A 79 3.14 21.03 -0.50
N ARG A 80 4.10 20.73 -1.38
CA ARG A 80 4.09 21.17 -2.78
C ARG A 80 3.09 20.39 -3.61
N ALA A 81 2.77 19.16 -3.21
CA ALA A 81 1.81 18.29 -3.88
C ALA A 81 0.80 17.64 -2.92
N VAL A 82 -0.47 17.55 -3.34
CA VAL A 82 -1.55 16.82 -2.67
C VAL A 82 -2.13 15.82 -3.66
N VAL A 83 -2.04 14.53 -3.34
CA VAL A 83 -2.41 13.45 -4.25
C VAL A 83 -3.48 12.56 -3.63
N ALA A 84 -4.59 12.39 -4.35
CA ALA A 84 -5.65 11.47 -3.95
C ALA A 84 -5.33 10.05 -4.46
N VAL A 85 -5.33 9.08 -3.57
CA VAL A 85 -5.24 7.65 -3.89
C VAL A 85 -6.40 6.89 -3.25
N GLY A 86 -6.62 5.64 -3.62
CA GLY A 86 -7.53 4.76 -2.88
C GLY A 86 -8.85 4.51 -3.59
N CYS A 87 -9.89 4.19 -2.82
CA CYS A 87 -11.15 3.72 -3.38
C CYS A 87 -11.96 4.82 -4.05
N LEU A 88 -11.91 6.08 -3.55
CA LEU A 88 -12.59 7.20 -4.22
C LEU A 88 -11.88 7.51 -5.54
N ALA A 89 -10.55 7.60 -5.50
CA ALA A 89 -9.71 7.79 -6.66
C ALA A 89 -10.00 6.71 -7.72
N GLU A 90 -9.94 5.42 -7.39
CA GLU A 90 -10.26 4.33 -8.33
C GLU A 90 -11.70 4.39 -8.87
N ARG A 91 -12.67 4.71 -8.02
CA ARG A 91 -14.09 4.64 -8.39
C ARG A 91 -14.53 5.80 -9.29
N TYR A 92 -14.03 7.01 -9.03
CA TYR A 92 -14.50 8.23 -9.69
C TYR A 92 -13.44 8.83 -10.62
N GLY A 93 -12.15 8.51 -10.46
CA GLY A 93 -11.06 8.81 -11.40
C GLY A 93 -11.11 10.24 -11.95
N GLN A 94 -11.34 10.34 -13.26
CA GLN A 94 -11.49 11.60 -13.98
C GLN A 94 -12.54 12.55 -13.37
N GLU A 95 -13.72 12.06 -12.96
CA GLU A 95 -14.77 12.90 -12.36
C GLU A 95 -14.30 13.57 -11.05
N LEU A 96 -13.54 12.83 -10.24
CA LEU A 96 -12.96 13.36 -9.01
C LEU A 96 -11.90 14.43 -9.31
N ALA A 97 -11.04 14.20 -10.30
CA ALA A 97 -10.03 15.16 -10.69
C ALA A 97 -10.62 16.45 -11.27
N GLU A 98 -11.73 16.35 -12.02
CA GLU A 98 -12.45 17.52 -12.53
C GLU A 98 -13.17 18.30 -11.41
N SER A 99 -13.63 17.60 -10.36
CA SER A 99 -14.42 18.19 -9.27
C SER A 99 -13.59 18.68 -8.08
N LEU A 100 -12.33 18.25 -7.97
CA LEU A 100 -11.44 18.54 -6.85
C LEU A 100 -10.06 19.01 -7.36
N PRO A 101 -9.96 20.22 -7.93
CA PRO A 101 -8.72 20.77 -8.49
C PRO A 101 -7.61 21.00 -7.43
N GLU A 102 -7.94 20.98 -6.14
CA GLU A 102 -6.99 21.04 -5.02
C GLU A 102 -6.09 19.80 -4.94
N ALA A 103 -6.53 18.66 -5.52
CA ALA A 103 -5.67 17.49 -5.67
C ALA A 103 -4.92 17.58 -7.02
N ASP A 104 -3.59 17.71 -7.00
CA ASP A 104 -2.79 17.82 -8.24
C ASP A 104 -2.79 16.52 -9.05
N ALA A 105 -3.10 15.40 -8.40
CA ALA A 105 -3.27 14.12 -9.07
C ALA A 105 -4.31 13.24 -8.35
N VAL A 106 -5.07 12.49 -9.15
CA VAL A 106 -5.97 11.43 -8.69
C VAL A 106 -5.48 10.11 -9.29
N LEU A 107 -4.90 9.25 -8.45
CA LEU A 107 -4.25 8.02 -8.87
C LEU A 107 -5.03 6.78 -8.44
N GLY A 108 -5.49 6.01 -9.42
CA GLY A 108 -6.10 4.70 -9.22
C GLY A 108 -5.09 3.63 -8.80
N PHE A 109 -5.58 2.40 -8.56
CA PHE A 109 -4.77 1.29 -8.04
C PHE A 109 -3.63 0.90 -8.98
N ASP A 110 -3.83 1.00 -10.30
CA ASP A 110 -2.83 0.58 -11.28
C ASP A 110 -1.61 1.53 -11.34
N ALA A 111 -1.68 2.70 -10.69
CA ALA A 111 -0.55 3.62 -10.52
C ALA A 111 0.36 3.25 -9.35
N TYR A 112 -0.10 2.43 -8.39
CA TYR A 112 0.64 2.13 -7.15
C TYR A 112 2.02 1.49 -7.37
N PRO A 113 2.22 0.59 -8.36
CA PRO A 113 3.55 0.04 -8.63
C PRO A 113 4.59 1.08 -9.04
N GLN A 114 4.17 2.24 -9.56
CA GLN A 114 5.03 3.34 -10.02
C GLN A 114 4.77 4.62 -9.23
N ILE A 115 4.27 4.50 -8.00
CA ILE A 115 3.80 5.65 -7.21
C ILE A 115 4.90 6.71 -7.08
N SER A 116 6.14 6.32 -6.81
CA SER A 116 7.29 7.22 -6.68
C SER A 116 7.52 8.07 -7.93
N ALA A 117 7.51 7.44 -9.12
CA ALA A 117 7.66 8.16 -10.39
C ALA A 117 6.49 9.11 -10.66
N HIS A 118 5.27 8.74 -10.27
CA HIS A 118 4.12 9.65 -10.37
C HIS A 118 4.26 10.87 -9.46
N LEU A 119 4.73 10.68 -8.22
CA LEU A 119 4.94 11.80 -7.30
C LEU A 119 6.06 12.73 -7.75
N GLU A 120 7.17 12.19 -8.24
CA GLU A 120 8.25 13.00 -8.84
C GLU A 120 7.73 13.85 -10.00
N ALA A 121 6.91 13.27 -10.88
CA ALA A 121 6.31 14.00 -11.99
C ALA A 121 5.38 15.13 -11.50
N VAL A 122 4.55 14.87 -10.49
CA VAL A 122 3.67 15.88 -9.88
C VAL A 122 4.46 17.01 -9.23
N LEU A 123 5.52 16.68 -8.46
CA LEU A 123 6.41 17.67 -7.85
C LEU A 123 7.19 18.50 -8.89
N ALA A 124 7.41 17.94 -10.09
CA ALA A 124 7.97 18.64 -11.23
C ALA A 124 6.93 19.50 -12.01
N GLY A 125 5.67 19.53 -11.55
CA GLY A 125 4.58 20.32 -12.14
C GLY A 125 3.80 19.60 -13.24
N ALA A 126 3.98 18.30 -13.43
CA ALA A 126 3.14 17.52 -14.32
C ALA A 126 1.78 17.23 -13.68
N ALA A 127 0.71 17.24 -14.48
CA ALA A 127 -0.62 16.79 -14.08
C ALA A 127 -0.90 15.42 -14.75
N PRO A 128 -0.55 14.29 -14.12
CA PRO A 128 -0.79 12.97 -14.70
C PRO A 128 -2.30 12.77 -14.91
N ALA A 129 -2.67 12.22 -16.06
CA ALA A 129 -4.07 11.97 -16.38
C ALA A 129 -4.66 10.92 -15.43
N SER A 130 -5.75 11.27 -14.78
CA SER A 130 -6.56 10.35 -13.99
C SER A 130 -7.20 9.29 -14.89
N HIS A 131 -7.38 8.07 -14.41
CA HIS A 131 -7.99 7.02 -15.22
C HIS A 131 -9.49 7.25 -15.42
N THR A 132 -10.02 6.66 -16.48
CA THR A 132 -11.46 6.51 -16.68
C THR A 132 -11.93 5.26 -15.92
N PRO A 133 -12.90 5.39 -14.98
CA PRO A 133 -13.42 4.24 -14.24
C PRO A 133 -13.95 3.14 -15.18
N ARG A 134 -13.61 1.89 -14.86
CA ARG A 134 -14.07 0.71 -15.60
C ARG A 134 -14.36 -0.43 -14.64
N ASP A 135 -15.16 -1.40 -15.08
CA ASP A 135 -15.48 -2.57 -14.27
C ASP A 135 -14.25 -3.49 -14.13
N ARG A 136 -13.59 -3.44 -12.98
CA ARG A 136 -12.38 -4.23 -12.67
C ARG A 136 -12.64 -5.73 -12.61
N ARG A 137 -13.90 -6.21 -12.57
CA ARG A 137 -14.18 -7.66 -12.67
C ARG A 137 -13.73 -8.24 -14.00
N THR A 138 -13.68 -7.40 -15.04
CA THR A 138 -13.26 -7.78 -16.38
C THR A 138 -11.75 -7.98 -16.51
N LEU A 139 -10.98 -7.57 -15.49
CA LEU A 139 -9.51 -7.64 -15.50
C LEU A 139 -8.96 -9.00 -15.04
N LEU A 140 -9.83 -9.88 -14.55
CA LEU A 140 -9.46 -11.21 -14.05
C LEU A 140 -10.36 -12.28 -14.69
N PRO A 141 -9.89 -13.54 -14.79
CA PRO A 141 -10.71 -14.65 -15.23
C PRO A 141 -12.02 -14.76 -14.45
N ILE A 142 -13.09 -15.16 -15.16
CA ILE A 142 -14.41 -15.40 -14.54
C ILE A 142 -14.29 -16.51 -13.50
N THR A 143 -13.59 -17.59 -13.85
CA THR A 143 -13.36 -18.75 -12.99
C THR A 143 -12.43 -18.38 -11.83
N PRO A 144 -12.86 -18.48 -10.55
CA PRO A 144 -12.03 -18.08 -9.42
C PRO A 144 -10.68 -18.77 -9.36
N VAL A 145 -10.63 -20.10 -9.59
CA VAL A 145 -9.39 -20.88 -9.50
C VAL A 145 -8.35 -20.54 -10.58
N GLU A 146 -8.75 -19.87 -11.66
CA GLU A 146 -7.82 -19.41 -12.71
C GLU A 146 -7.14 -18.09 -12.33
N ARG A 147 -7.66 -17.34 -11.34
CA ARG A 147 -7.16 -16.00 -10.99
C ARG A 147 -5.82 -16.02 -10.27
N ALA A 148 -5.54 -17.06 -9.50
CA ALA A 148 -4.28 -17.20 -8.77
C ALA A 148 -3.07 -17.24 -9.72
N GLY A 149 -3.23 -17.86 -10.90
CA GLY A 149 -2.17 -17.93 -11.92
C GLY A 149 -1.97 -16.63 -12.72
N VAL A 150 -2.99 -15.77 -12.79
CA VAL A 150 -2.95 -14.52 -13.57
C VAL A 150 -2.47 -13.33 -12.73
N SER A 151 -2.71 -13.35 -11.42
CA SER A 151 -2.35 -12.24 -10.50
C SER A 151 -0.84 -12.04 -10.34
N GLY A 152 0.01 -12.88 -10.94
CA GLY A 152 1.48 -12.77 -10.98
C GLY A 152 2.07 -12.60 -12.39
N ALA A 153 1.23 -12.49 -13.41
CA ALA A 153 1.67 -12.43 -14.81
C ALA A 153 2.14 -11.02 -15.21
N PRO A 154 3.00 -10.91 -16.25
CA PRO A 154 3.30 -9.62 -16.87
C PRO A 154 2.00 -8.92 -17.30
N HIS A 155 1.84 -7.64 -16.95
CA HIS A 155 0.63 -6.83 -17.20
C HIS A 155 -0.62 -7.25 -16.43
N ALA A 156 -0.51 -8.06 -15.38
CA ALA A 156 -1.62 -8.29 -14.47
C ALA A 156 -2.09 -6.95 -13.85
N PRO A 157 -3.42 -6.78 -13.63
CA PRO A 157 -3.92 -5.59 -12.92
C PRO A 157 -3.32 -5.54 -11.52
N HIS A 158 -3.04 -4.32 -11.03
CA HIS A 158 -2.57 -4.20 -9.65
C HIS A 158 -3.72 -4.52 -8.69
N LEU A 159 -3.41 -5.35 -7.69
CA LEU A 159 -4.32 -5.73 -6.62
C LEU A 159 -3.76 -5.16 -5.32
N PRO A 160 -4.30 -4.03 -4.82
CA PRO A 160 -3.83 -3.45 -3.56
C PRO A 160 -3.82 -4.49 -2.45
N GLY A 161 -2.76 -4.51 -1.65
CA GLY A 161 -2.53 -5.44 -0.55
C GLY A 161 -2.10 -6.85 -0.98
N HIS A 162 -1.85 -7.09 -2.27
CA HIS A 162 -1.21 -8.32 -2.79
C HIS A 162 0.20 -7.98 -3.24
N ILE A 163 1.11 -7.89 -2.29
CA ILE A 163 2.53 -7.64 -2.59
C ILE A 163 3.07 -8.82 -3.38
N GLN A 164 3.37 -8.59 -4.65
CA GLN A 164 4.12 -9.52 -5.48
C GLN A 164 5.58 -9.46 -5.04
N LEU A 165 6.02 -10.48 -4.29
CA LEU A 165 7.45 -10.68 -4.09
C LEU A 165 8.10 -11.09 -5.41
N PRO A 166 9.25 -10.51 -5.79
CA PRO A 166 10.04 -11.02 -6.90
C PRO A 166 10.32 -12.51 -6.67
N THR A 167 9.91 -13.35 -7.62
CA THR A 167 10.07 -14.81 -7.59
C THR A 167 11.52 -15.30 -7.57
N THR A 168 12.50 -14.40 -7.61
CA THR A 168 13.93 -14.71 -7.69
C THR A 168 14.57 -15.06 -6.33
N GLN A 169 13.92 -14.82 -5.19
CA GLN A 169 14.52 -15.14 -3.87
C GLN A 169 14.25 -16.57 -3.37
N ARG A 170 13.17 -17.24 -3.82
CA ARG A 170 12.89 -18.64 -3.39
C ARG A 170 13.90 -19.67 -3.92
N ALA A 171 14.56 -19.38 -5.04
CA ALA A 171 15.58 -20.27 -5.59
C ALA A 171 16.92 -20.18 -4.83
N ALA A 172 17.24 -19.02 -4.25
CA ALA A 172 18.51 -18.81 -3.55
C ALA A 172 18.51 -19.39 -2.13
N ASP A 173 17.37 -19.33 -1.42
CA ASP A 173 17.28 -19.80 -0.03
C ASP A 173 17.26 -21.33 0.08
N THR A 174 16.77 -22.03 -0.94
CA THR A 174 16.82 -23.50 -0.99
C THR A 174 18.22 -24.04 -1.30
N GLN A 175 19.11 -23.25 -1.91
CA GLN A 175 20.50 -23.62 -2.16
C GLN A 175 21.46 -23.23 -1.02
N ARG A 176 21.12 -22.22 -0.21
CA ARG A 176 21.93 -21.82 0.97
C ARG A 176 21.85 -22.79 2.15
N ALA A 177 20.81 -23.62 2.21
CA ALA A 177 20.67 -24.66 3.24
C ALA A 177 21.63 -25.87 3.04
N ALA A 178 22.42 -25.90 1.96
CA ALA A 178 23.22 -27.07 1.59
C ALA A 178 24.75 -26.85 1.52
N GLY A 179 25.33 -25.79 2.11
CA GLY A 179 26.76 -25.48 1.97
C GLY A 179 27.48 -24.97 3.22
N THR A 180 28.33 -25.84 3.76
CA THR A 180 29.46 -25.73 4.71
C THR A 180 29.86 -24.36 5.30
N LEU A 181 30.04 -24.36 6.62
CA LEU A 181 30.64 -23.31 7.45
C LEU A 181 32.10 -23.02 7.06
N ALA A 182 32.42 -21.74 6.84
CA ALA A 182 33.80 -21.23 6.90
C ALA A 182 33.82 -19.85 7.56
N ALA A 183 34.68 -19.71 8.56
CA ALA A 183 34.86 -18.51 9.39
C ALA A 183 35.63 -17.41 8.65
N GLY A 184 35.26 -16.15 8.90
CA GLY A 184 35.95 -14.96 8.40
C GLY A 184 35.56 -13.71 9.19
N THR A 185 36.58 -12.97 9.62
CA THR A 185 36.62 -11.94 10.66
C THR A 185 36.04 -10.58 10.27
N GLY A 186 35.26 -9.99 11.17
CA GLY A 186 35.32 -8.58 11.60
C GLY A 186 35.10 -7.44 10.59
N SER A 187 33.89 -6.86 10.60
CA SER A 187 33.65 -5.43 10.40
C SER A 187 32.31 -5.02 11.04
N ARG A 188 32.28 -3.87 11.71
CA ARG A 188 31.13 -3.30 12.43
C ARG A 188 29.87 -3.24 11.55
N PRO A 189 28.66 -3.51 12.07
CA PRO A 189 27.44 -3.27 11.31
C PRO A 189 27.18 -1.77 11.23
N SER A 190 27.32 -1.21 10.03
CA SER A 190 26.66 0.02 9.62
C SER A 190 25.16 -0.23 9.52
N GLU A 191 24.37 0.74 9.98
CA GLU A 191 22.91 0.90 9.85
C GLU A 191 22.32 0.18 8.61
N PRO A 192 21.18 -0.52 8.72
CA PRO A 192 20.64 -1.28 7.61
C PRO A 192 20.07 -0.33 6.56
N SER A 193 20.76 -0.29 5.42
CA SER A 193 20.30 0.27 4.15
C SER A 193 18.96 -0.32 3.73
N ALA A 194 18.01 0.57 3.41
CA ALA A 194 16.70 0.26 2.86
C ALA A 194 16.80 -0.69 1.66
N GLY A 195 16.15 -1.83 1.79
CA GLY A 195 16.03 -2.88 0.78
C GLY A 195 15.23 -4.01 1.41
N VAL A 196 14.17 -4.45 0.72
CA VAL A 196 13.30 -5.60 1.04
C VAL A 196 13.55 -6.16 2.45
N LEU A 197 12.77 -5.70 3.44
CA LEU A 197 12.91 -6.10 4.83
C LEU A 197 13.10 -7.61 4.93
N ALA A 198 14.10 -8.06 5.69
CA ALA A 198 14.39 -9.47 5.92
C ALA A 198 13.08 -10.23 6.20
N GLY A 199 12.64 -11.09 5.26
CA GLY A 199 11.35 -11.78 5.30
C GLY A 199 10.40 -11.49 4.13
N GLY A 200 10.70 -10.54 3.22
CA GLY A 200 9.89 -10.33 2.02
C GLY A 200 8.53 -9.66 2.29
N VAL A 201 8.41 -8.90 3.37
CA VAL A 201 7.16 -8.20 3.69
C VAL A 201 7.25 -6.76 3.17
N GLY A 202 6.58 -6.47 2.06
CA GLY A 202 6.50 -5.13 1.45
C GLY A 202 5.55 -4.19 2.18
N ARG A 203 5.71 -4.04 3.49
CA ARG A 203 4.83 -3.24 4.37
C ARG A 203 5.64 -2.40 5.35
N ARG A 204 5.18 -1.18 5.62
CA ARG A 204 5.73 -0.26 6.63
C ARG A 204 4.60 0.18 7.55
N ARG A 205 4.76 -0.03 8.86
CA ARG A 205 3.77 0.44 9.84
C ARG A 205 3.73 1.97 9.86
N LEU A 206 2.52 2.51 9.73
CA LEU A 206 2.23 3.94 9.80
C LEU A 206 1.69 4.38 11.17
N THR A 207 1.16 3.44 11.94
CA THR A 207 0.64 3.72 13.28
C THR A 207 1.31 2.81 14.29
N GLU A 208 1.55 3.35 15.48
CA GLU A 208 1.96 2.56 16.63
C GLU A 208 0.76 1.96 17.36
N GLY A 209 0.99 0.81 17.99
CA GLY A 209 -0.05 0.15 18.78
C GLY A 209 -0.12 -1.37 18.60
N PRO A 210 -0.79 -2.07 19.54
CA PRO A 210 -0.80 -3.53 19.59
C PRO A 210 -1.85 -4.19 18.68
N VAL A 211 -2.83 -3.43 18.18
CA VAL A 211 -3.91 -3.94 17.31
C VAL A 211 -3.61 -3.55 15.88
N VAL A 212 -3.42 -4.54 15.01
CA VAL A 212 -2.97 -4.29 13.63
C VAL A 212 -3.86 -5.02 12.63
N PRO A 213 -4.36 -4.34 11.58
CA PRO A 213 -5.07 -5.00 10.50
C PRO A 213 -4.13 -5.86 9.65
N LEU A 214 -4.58 -7.07 9.29
CA LEU A 214 -3.90 -8.01 8.42
C LEU A 214 -4.86 -8.42 7.29
N LYS A 215 -4.51 -8.06 6.06
CA LYS A 215 -5.40 -8.29 4.91
C LYS A 215 -5.34 -9.75 4.46
N LEU A 216 -6.49 -10.38 4.27
CA LEU A 216 -6.61 -11.76 3.77
C LEU A 216 -6.79 -11.83 2.25
N SER A 217 -7.59 -10.93 1.69
CA SER A 217 -7.98 -10.94 0.28
C SER A 217 -8.35 -9.54 -0.18
N SER A 218 -8.47 -9.38 -1.50
CA SER A 218 -8.98 -8.16 -2.15
C SER A 218 -10.15 -8.50 -3.06
N GLY A 219 -11.07 -7.55 -3.21
CA GLY A 219 -12.21 -7.68 -4.14
C GLY A 219 -13.31 -8.60 -3.62
N CYS A 220 -14.39 -8.72 -4.40
CA CYS A 220 -15.55 -9.51 -4.00
C CYS A 220 -16.35 -9.99 -5.22
N ASP A 221 -16.80 -11.25 -5.20
CA ASP A 221 -17.67 -11.80 -6.27
C ASP A 221 -19.17 -11.74 -5.91
N ARG A 222 -19.52 -11.25 -4.72
CA ARG A 222 -20.93 -11.17 -4.31
C ARG A 222 -21.63 -10.08 -5.11
N ARG A 223 -22.84 -10.38 -5.57
CA ARG A 223 -23.72 -9.46 -6.29
C ARG A 223 -24.77 -8.86 -5.36
N CYS A 224 -24.31 -8.29 -4.24
CA CYS A 224 -25.21 -7.60 -3.31
C CYS A 224 -25.83 -6.40 -4.02
N ALA A 225 -27.16 -6.23 -3.94
CA ALA A 225 -27.89 -5.22 -4.71
C ALA A 225 -27.42 -3.77 -4.47
N PHE A 226 -26.84 -3.49 -3.30
CA PHE A 226 -26.38 -2.17 -2.87
C PHE A 226 -24.87 -1.96 -3.03
N CYS A 227 -24.09 -3.00 -3.30
CA CYS A 227 -22.64 -2.96 -3.16
C CYS A 227 -21.95 -2.71 -4.50
N ALA A 228 -21.18 -1.62 -4.59
CA ALA A 228 -20.35 -1.30 -5.77
C ALA A 228 -18.94 -1.92 -5.72
N ILE A 229 -18.52 -2.48 -4.58
CA ILE A 229 -17.17 -3.04 -4.38
C ILE A 229 -16.71 -3.94 -5.54
N PRO A 230 -17.53 -4.88 -6.05
CA PRO A 230 -17.08 -5.74 -7.13
C PRO A 230 -16.61 -4.96 -8.37
N SER A 231 -17.22 -3.83 -8.71
CA SER A 231 -16.87 -3.09 -9.93
C SER A 231 -15.57 -2.32 -9.84
N PHE A 232 -15.18 -1.83 -8.66
CA PHE A 232 -13.99 -0.99 -8.50
C PHE A 232 -12.87 -1.61 -7.65
N ARG A 233 -13.14 -2.60 -6.79
CA ARG A 233 -12.08 -3.44 -6.16
C ARG A 233 -11.82 -4.71 -6.95
N GLY A 234 -12.70 -5.01 -7.91
CA GLY A 234 -12.57 -6.16 -8.81
C GLY A 234 -13.07 -7.46 -8.20
N SER A 235 -12.81 -8.54 -8.95
CA SER A 235 -13.10 -9.91 -8.55
C SER A 235 -12.28 -10.33 -7.33
N HIS A 236 -12.82 -11.28 -6.56
CA HIS A 236 -12.15 -11.77 -5.35
C HIS A 236 -10.83 -12.47 -5.68
N VAL A 237 -9.77 -12.07 -4.97
CA VAL A 237 -8.46 -12.72 -4.98
C VAL A 237 -7.96 -12.84 -3.55
N SER A 238 -7.68 -14.07 -3.11
CA SER A 238 -7.11 -14.40 -1.81
C SER A 238 -5.59 -14.28 -1.84
N ARG A 239 -5.02 -13.79 -0.75
CA ARG A 239 -3.57 -13.89 -0.55
C ARG A 239 -3.19 -15.33 -0.21
N PRO A 240 -2.06 -15.84 -0.69
CA PRO A 240 -1.55 -17.15 -0.29
C PRO A 240 -1.40 -17.24 1.25
N PRO A 241 -1.86 -18.32 1.91
CA PRO A 241 -1.79 -18.46 3.36
C PRO A 241 -0.38 -18.23 3.93
N GLU A 242 0.65 -18.68 3.20
CA GLU A 242 2.04 -18.57 3.64
C GLU A 242 2.52 -17.12 3.68
N GLN A 243 2.02 -16.26 2.76
CA GLN A 243 2.34 -14.83 2.79
C GLN A 243 1.62 -14.12 3.94
N VAL A 244 0.38 -14.53 4.24
CA VAL A 244 -0.39 -13.98 5.36
C VAL A 244 0.30 -14.32 6.70
N LEU A 245 0.81 -15.54 6.84
CA LEU A 245 1.54 -15.96 8.03
C LEU A 245 2.89 -15.27 8.17
N ALA A 246 3.67 -15.16 7.10
CA ALA A 246 4.93 -14.41 7.13
C ALA A 246 4.72 -12.94 7.54
N GLU A 247 3.65 -12.30 7.06
CA GLU A 247 3.30 -10.94 7.51
C GLU A 247 2.84 -10.91 8.97
N ALA A 248 2.07 -11.91 9.43
CA ALA A 248 1.66 -12.00 10.84
C ALA A 248 2.87 -12.14 11.79
N GLU A 249 3.84 -12.98 11.42
CA GLU A 249 5.10 -13.14 12.15
C GLU A 249 5.89 -11.83 12.19
N TRP A 250 6.04 -11.18 11.03
CA TRP A 250 6.69 -9.87 10.96
C TRP A 250 5.97 -8.85 11.84
N LEU A 251 4.64 -8.76 11.78
CA LEU A 251 3.85 -7.85 12.62
C LEU A 251 4.05 -8.10 14.11
N ALA A 252 4.19 -9.36 14.53
CA ALA A 252 4.50 -9.69 15.92
C ALA A 252 5.87 -9.14 16.35
N THR A 253 6.88 -9.19 15.47
CA THR A 253 8.20 -8.53 15.72
C THR A 253 8.08 -7.02 15.83
N GLN A 254 7.08 -6.43 15.16
CA GLN A 254 6.78 -4.99 15.21
C GLN A 254 5.86 -4.60 16.38
N GLY A 255 5.67 -5.49 17.37
CA GLY A 255 4.91 -5.20 18.58
C GLY A 255 3.40 -5.48 18.51
N ALA A 256 2.90 -6.05 17.42
CA ALA A 256 1.50 -6.48 17.35
C ALA A 256 1.21 -7.56 18.42
N ARG A 257 -0.02 -7.51 18.94
CA ARG A 257 -0.59 -8.47 19.90
C ARG A 257 -1.95 -8.97 19.44
N GLU A 258 -2.72 -8.14 18.74
CA GLU A 258 -3.99 -8.50 18.14
C GLU A 258 -3.94 -8.29 16.62
N LEU A 259 -4.27 -9.34 15.87
CA LEU A 259 -4.44 -9.28 14.42
C LEU A 259 -5.92 -9.14 14.09
N VAL A 260 -6.28 -8.08 13.36
CA VAL A 260 -7.63 -7.90 12.80
C VAL A 260 -7.61 -8.31 11.34
N LEU A 261 -8.19 -9.47 11.04
CA LEU A 261 -8.24 -10.02 9.69
C LEU A 261 -9.25 -9.25 8.86
N VAL A 262 -8.76 -8.55 7.83
CA VAL A 262 -9.58 -7.66 7.00
C VAL A 262 -9.66 -8.15 5.56
N SER A 263 -10.81 -7.96 4.95
CA SER A 263 -11.08 -8.18 3.53
C SER A 263 -12.46 -7.60 3.19
N GLU A 264 -12.80 -7.51 1.91
CA GLU A 264 -14.16 -7.17 1.49
C GLU A 264 -15.15 -8.32 1.76
N ASN A 265 -14.68 -9.58 1.81
CA ASN A 265 -15.48 -10.74 2.19
C ASN A 265 -14.62 -11.88 2.75
N SER A 266 -14.49 -11.94 4.07
CA SER A 266 -13.63 -12.90 4.76
C SER A 266 -14.10 -14.34 4.58
N THR A 267 -15.41 -14.58 4.54
CA THR A 267 -16.00 -15.92 4.30
C THR A 267 -15.69 -16.51 2.93
N SER A 268 -15.19 -15.70 1.98
CA SER A 268 -14.81 -16.15 0.65
C SER A 268 -13.34 -16.54 0.52
N TYR A 269 -12.54 -16.37 1.58
CA TYR A 269 -11.10 -16.66 1.54
C TYR A 269 -10.82 -18.12 1.17
N GLY A 270 -9.97 -18.33 0.16
CA GLY A 270 -9.57 -19.65 -0.34
C GLY A 270 -10.37 -20.21 -1.50
N LYS A 271 -11.51 -19.61 -1.89
CA LYS A 271 -12.31 -20.13 -3.01
C LYS A 271 -11.58 -20.10 -4.35
N ASP A 272 -10.74 -19.09 -4.57
CA ASP A 272 -9.87 -18.92 -5.73
C ASP A 272 -8.56 -19.71 -5.60
N LEU A 273 -8.27 -20.24 -4.41
CA LEU A 273 -7.17 -21.17 -4.15
C LEU A 273 -7.61 -22.64 -4.27
N GLY A 274 -8.89 -22.90 -4.55
CA GLY A 274 -9.46 -24.25 -4.59
C GLY A 274 -9.67 -24.89 -3.20
N ASP A 275 -9.54 -24.14 -2.12
CA ASP A 275 -9.69 -24.63 -0.74
C ASP A 275 -10.70 -23.79 0.04
N LEU A 276 -11.96 -24.26 0.08
CA LEU A 276 -13.03 -23.58 0.81
C LEU A 276 -12.85 -23.57 2.34
N ARG A 277 -11.90 -24.38 2.86
CA ARG A 277 -11.57 -24.42 4.29
C ARG A 277 -10.26 -23.67 4.60
N ALA A 278 -9.73 -22.89 3.65
CA ALA A 278 -8.46 -22.20 3.84
C ALA A 278 -8.47 -21.27 5.07
N LEU A 279 -9.56 -20.54 5.32
CA LEU A 279 -9.65 -19.67 6.50
C LEU A 279 -9.64 -20.48 7.80
N GLU A 280 -10.40 -21.57 7.86
CA GLU A 280 -10.45 -22.46 9.01
C GLU A 280 -9.08 -23.08 9.33
N LYS A 281 -8.30 -23.42 8.29
CA LYS A 281 -6.93 -23.93 8.43
C LYS A 281 -5.92 -22.85 8.82
N LEU A 282 -6.15 -21.61 8.38
CA LEU A 282 -5.25 -20.48 8.64
C LEU A 282 -5.39 -19.94 10.07
N LEU A 283 -6.60 -19.91 10.62
CA LEU A 283 -6.87 -19.33 11.94
C LEU A 283 -6.04 -19.95 13.09
N PRO A 284 -5.93 -21.29 13.23
CA PRO A 284 -5.06 -21.89 14.25
C PRO A 284 -3.59 -21.51 14.07
N ARG A 285 -3.09 -21.53 12.82
CA ARG A 285 -1.70 -21.16 12.50
C ARG A 285 -1.39 -19.71 12.89
N LEU A 286 -2.33 -18.79 12.67
CA LEU A 286 -2.20 -17.39 13.10
C LEU A 286 -2.21 -17.23 14.63
N ALA A 287 -3.00 -18.05 15.33
CA ALA A 287 -3.06 -18.05 16.79
C ALA A 287 -1.78 -18.62 17.44
N GLU A 288 -1.01 -19.43 16.71
CA GLU A 288 0.27 -19.99 17.16
C GLU A 288 1.46 -19.03 16.96
N VAL A 289 1.28 -17.90 16.24
CA VAL A 289 2.34 -16.93 16.03
C VAL A 289 2.80 -16.35 17.37
N PRO A 290 4.09 -16.47 17.74
CA PRO A 290 4.59 -15.98 19.02
C PRO A 290 4.32 -14.48 19.22
N GLY A 291 3.75 -14.14 20.37
CA GLY A 291 3.41 -12.75 20.72
C GLY A 291 2.00 -12.32 20.30
N ILE A 292 1.33 -13.05 19.40
CA ILE A 292 -0.08 -12.80 19.08
C ILE A 292 -0.95 -13.47 20.15
N ILE A 293 -1.79 -12.68 20.80
CA ILE A 293 -2.70 -13.14 21.87
C ILE A 293 -4.16 -13.16 21.40
N ARG A 294 -4.47 -12.53 20.27
CA ARG A 294 -5.82 -12.47 19.71
C ARG A 294 -5.79 -12.37 18.19
N VAL A 295 -6.68 -13.14 17.57
CA VAL A 295 -7.00 -13.03 16.15
C VAL A 295 -8.49 -12.73 16.03
N ARG A 296 -8.84 -11.65 15.35
CA ARG A 296 -10.23 -11.20 15.14
C ARG A 296 -10.56 -11.25 13.67
N THR A 297 -11.65 -11.92 13.31
CA THR A 297 -12.25 -11.84 11.98
C THR A 297 -13.33 -10.76 11.95
N VAL A 298 -13.32 -9.91 10.92
CA VAL A 298 -14.40 -8.96 10.63
C VAL A 298 -15.09 -9.27 9.31
#